data_AF-A0A4R9GPA4-F1
#
_entry.id   AF-A0A4R9GPA4-F1
#
_cell.length_a   1.000
_cell.length_b   1.000
_cell.length_c   1.000
_cell.angle_alpha   90.00
_cell.angle_beta   90.00
_cell.angle_gamma   90.00
#
_symmetry.space_group_name_H-M   'P 1'
#
loop_
_entity.id
_entity.type
_entity.pdbx_description
1 polymer ?
#
loop_
_entity_poly.entity_id
_entity_poly.type
_entity_poly.pdbx_seq_one_letter_code
_entity_poly.pdbx_strand_id
1 'polypeptide(L)'
;MDSDRKFEEAIRYLLEGEFEHAKKTFDSLLESDPENPEFTSGFYTSSFWDNRVDRIHHSNEGRERTSLLLDFLKEFETVYEKKDFPKSVSYRAAKDSVLKESADQFRIILRKEGLQSLPASTVSELAYRLLMENDVESAAEILRDSAGLERFSPELLFFRAECAYLSGNESQGLLLYRDAFLKDPSSLRLDCIKSEPISKALEALSGEFRDKNDLKEAIPVYCLEKGIFREIRKMSEKEIDQLRQELSRLKDSLSLRKGIHEFKIKCRMIQICCALLDSRTSLYYAETAQEAKRILDSLDPGFYQRRSGRN
;
A
#
# COMPACT_ATOMS: atom_id res chain seq x y z
N MET A 1 28.81 -25.79 14.28
CA MET A 1 27.88 -26.48 15.22
C MET A 1 27.56 -25.63 16.44
N ASP A 2 28.52 -25.11 17.22
CA ASP A 2 28.20 -24.23 18.36
C ASP A 2 27.79 -22.82 17.91
N SER A 3 28.53 -22.21 16.98
CA SER A 3 28.20 -20.90 16.41
C SER A 3 26.86 -20.89 15.67
N ASP A 4 26.51 -21.97 14.95
CA ASP A 4 25.22 -22.06 14.25
C ASP A 4 24.03 -22.07 15.24
N ARG A 5 24.15 -22.81 16.34
CA ARG A 5 23.14 -22.86 17.40
C ARG A 5 22.98 -21.51 18.10
N LYS A 6 24.11 -20.86 18.42
CA LYS A 6 24.09 -19.51 18.99
C LYS A 6 23.49 -18.48 18.04
N PHE A 7 23.75 -18.61 16.75
CA PHE A 7 23.13 -17.76 15.73
C PHE A 7 21.61 -17.96 15.68
N GLU A 8 21.14 -19.21 15.62
CA GLU A 8 19.69 -19.52 15.68
C GLU A 8 19.04 -18.97 16.97
N GLU A 9 19.74 -19.08 18.11
CA GLU A 9 19.29 -18.52 19.38
C GLU A 9 19.21 -16.99 19.37
N ALA A 10 20.21 -16.30 18.80
CA ALA A 10 20.20 -14.85 18.64
C ALA A 10 19.04 -14.38 17.74
N ILE A 11 18.76 -15.11 16.66
CA ILE A 11 17.61 -14.85 15.79
C ILE A 11 16.29 -15.03 16.53
N ARG A 12 16.15 -16.08 17.35
CA ARG A 12 14.96 -16.29 18.19
C ARG A 12 14.74 -15.11 19.14
N TYR A 13 15.79 -14.64 19.81
CA TYR A 13 15.69 -13.47 20.68
C TYR A 13 15.22 -12.21 19.92
N LEU A 14 15.72 -11.98 18.69
CA LEU A 14 15.23 -10.88 17.85
C LEU A 14 13.74 -11.01 17.50
N LEU A 15 13.27 -12.22 17.19
CA LEU A 15 11.85 -12.49 16.89
C LEU A 15 10.93 -12.28 18.10
N GLU A 16 11.45 -12.48 19.31
CA GLU A 16 10.73 -12.28 20.57
C GLU A 16 10.81 -10.83 21.08
N GLY A 17 11.61 -9.97 20.44
CA GLY A 17 11.85 -8.59 20.88
C GLY A 17 12.85 -8.47 22.05
N GLU A 18 13.55 -9.56 22.37
CA GLU A 18 14.57 -9.65 23.44
C GLU A 18 15.92 -9.10 22.95
N PHE A 19 15.96 -7.81 22.61
CA PHE A 19 17.10 -7.19 21.92
C PHE A 19 18.39 -7.19 22.74
N GLU A 20 18.31 -7.07 24.07
CA GLU A 20 19.48 -7.15 24.95
C GLU A 20 20.13 -8.54 24.91
N HIS A 21 19.31 -9.60 24.97
CA HIS A 21 19.76 -10.99 24.89
C HIS A 21 20.36 -11.28 23.51
N ALA A 22 19.69 -10.85 22.42
CA ALA A 22 20.22 -10.99 21.07
C ALA A 22 21.59 -10.30 20.92
N LYS A 23 21.74 -9.09 21.45
CA LYS A 23 22.98 -8.30 21.40
C LYS A 23 24.14 -9.03 22.07
N LYS A 24 23.93 -9.55 23.29
CA LYS A 24 24.95 -10.33 24.02
C LYS A 24 25.37 -11.59 23.25
N THR A 25 24.41 -12.28 22.63
CA THR A 25 24.69 -13.48 21.84
C THR A 25 25.48 -13.16 20.57
N PHE A 26 25.13 -12.08 19.86
CA PHE A 26 25.90 -11.62 18.69
C PHE A 26 27.30 -11.12 19.05
N ASP A 27 27.48 -10.51 20.21
CA ASP A 27 28.80 -10.11 20.72
C ASP A 27 29.71 -11.34 20.89
N SER A 28 29.21 -12.40 21.54
CA SER A 28 29.94 -13.67 21.68
C SER A 28 30.23 -14.35 20.33
N LEU A 29 29.34 -14.22 19.34
CA LEU A 29 29.57 -14.72 17.99
C LEU A 29 30.69 -13.94 17.29
N LEU A 30 30.73 -12.61 17.44
CA LEU A 30 31.79 -11.76 16.91
C LEU A 30 33.15 -12.02 17.55
N GLU A 31 33.22 -12.39 18.84
CA GLU A 31 34.47 -12.83 19.46
C GLU A 31 35.06 -14.06 18.75
N SER A 32 34.20 -14.93 18.18
CA SER A 32 34.63 -16.13 17.48
C SER A 32 34.95 -15.92 16.00
N ASP A 33 34.25 -15.00 15.33
CA ASP A 33 34.42 -14.67 13.92
C ASP A 33 34.08 -13.18 13.67
N PRO A 34 35.03 -12.26 13.91
CA PRO A 34 34.77 -10.82 13.85
C PRO A 34 34.42 -10.29 12.45
N GLU A 35 34.88 -10.97 11.41
CA GLU A 35 34.71 -10.54 10.01
C GLU A 35 33.40 -11.07 9.41
N ASN A 36 32.61 -11.81 10.18
CA ASN A 36 31.35 -12.36 9.70
C ASN A 36 30.31 -11.24 9.50
N PRO A 37 29.83 -11.02 8.26
CA PRO A 37 28.88 -9.95 7.98
C PRO A 37 27.50 -10.20 8.62
N GLU A 38 27.11 -11.47 8.81
CA GLU A 38 25.85 -11.81 9.48
C GLU A 38 25.92 -11.46 10.97
N PHE A 39 27.04 -11.76 11.64
CA PHE A 39 27.21 -11.44 13.06
C PHE A 39 27.34 -9.93 13.28
N THR A 40 28.09 -9.24 12.41
CA THR A 40 28.22 -7.77 12.46
C THR A 40 26.86 -7.09 12.28
N SER A 41 26.09 -7.53 11.28
CA SER A 41 24.76 -6.97 11.02
C SER A 41 23.75 -7.31 12.13
N GLY A 42 23.85 -8.50 12.72
CA GLY A 42 23.03 -8.93 13.86
C GLY A 42 23.31 -8.16 15.14
N PHE A 43 24.60 -7.97 15.47
CA PHE A 43 25.02 -7.13 16.60
C PHE A 43 24.56 -5.68 16.43
N TYR A 44 24.69 -5.13 15.22
CA TYR A 44 24.19 -3.79 14.93
C TYR A 44 22.68 -3.70 15.09
N THR A 45 21.94 -4.66 14.52
CA THR A 45 20.47 -4.70 14.57
C THR A 45 19.98 -4.75 16.01
N SER A 46 20.48 -5.70 16.79
CA SER A 46 20.14 -5.84 18.21
C SER A 46 20.51 -4.59 19.01
N SER A 47 21.71 -4.03 18.81
CA SER A 47 22.14 -2.80 19.48
C SER A 47 21.28 -1.58 19.13
N PHE A 48 20.81 -1.45 17.89
CA PHE A 48 19.94 -0.34 17.49
C PHE A 48 18.65 -0.33 18.30
N TRP A 49 18.03 -1.50 18.44
CA TRP A 49 16.75 -1.67 19.12
C TRP A 49 16.89 -1.67 20.64
N ASP A 50 17.91 -2.34 21.18
CA ASP A 50 18.26 -2.34 22.62
C ASP A 50 18.35 -0.91 23.18
N ASN A 51 19.03 0.00 22.47
CA ASN A 51 19.15 1.41 22.84
C ASN A 51 17.82 2.20 22.83
N ARG A 52 16.73 1.61 22.35
CA ARG A 52 15.39 2.24 22.23
C ARG A 52 14.32 1.53 23.06
N VAL A 53 14.58 0.31 23.56
CA VAL A 53 13.64 -0.52 24.32
C VAL A 53 13.05 0.24 25.50
N ASP A 54 13.90 0.91 26.30
CA ASP A 54 13.43 1.69 27.45
C ASP A 54 12.42 2.75 27.02
N ARG A 55 12.70 3.50 25.96
CA ARG A 55 11.80 4.55 25.47
C ARG A 55 10.48 3.97 24.95
N ILE A 56 10.50 2.78 24.34
CA ILE A 56 9.29 2.08 23.89
C ILE A 56 8.45 1.63 25.10
N HIS A 57 9.07 1.06 26.13
CA HIS A 57 8.35 0.60 27.32
C HIS A 57 7.78 1.74 28.16
N HIS A 58 8.47 2.88 28.22
CA HIS A 58 8.00 4.07 28.95
C HIS A 58 6.94 4.87 28.17
N SER A 59 6.71 4.60 26.88
CA SER A 59 5.63 5.25 26.13
C SER A 59 4.26 4.68 26.52
N ASN A 60 3.20 5.47 26.41
CA ASN A 60 1.85 4.96 26.64
C ASN A 60 1.48 3.92 25.58
N GLU A 61 0.84 2.83 26.02
CA GLU A 61 0.27 1.82 25.14
C GLU A 61 -0.75 2.43 24.16
N GLY A 62 -0.96 1.73 23.05
CA GLY A 62 -1.86 2.13 22.01
C GLY A 62 -1.21 3.17 21.09
N ARG A 63 -1.87 4.32 20.90
CA ARG A 63 -1.56 5.25 19.81
C ARG A 63 -0.13 5.78 19.86
N GLU A 64 0.35 6.16 21.05
CA GLU A 64 1.69 6.73 21.23
C GLU A 64 2.75 5.68 20.89
N ARG A 65 2.65 4.48 21.47
CA ARG A 65 3.59 3.38 21.20
C ARG A 65 3.57 2.95 19.73
N THR A 66 2.40 2.79 19.11
CA THR A 66 2.33 2.45 17.66
C THR A 66 3.07 3.48 16.81
N SER A 67 2.86 4.78 17.06
CA SER A 67 3.51 5.83 16.29
C SER A 67 5.03 5.79 16.49
N LEU A 68 5.48 5.62 17.73
CA LEU A 68 6.89 5.53 18.09
C LEU A 68 7.59 4.34 17.43
N LEU A 69 6.96 3.16 17.43
CA LEU A 69 7.49 1.94 16.80
C LEU A 69 7.66 2.11 15.29
N LEU A 70 6.67 2.67 14.61
CA LEU A 70 6.74 2.92 13.16
C LEU A 70 7.82 3.95 12.80
N ASP A 71 7.97 5.00 13.61
CA ASP A 71 9.01 6.00 13.42
C ASP A 71 10.42 5.39 13.61
N PHE A 72 10.61 4.58 14.66
CA PHE A 72 11.87 3.88 14.88
C PHE A 72 12.16 2.84 13.82
N LEU A 73 11.14 2.15 13.30
CA LEU A 73 11.33 1.22 12.20
C LEU A 73 11.81 1.95 10.94
N LYS A 74 11.20 3.09 10.62
CA LYS A 74 11.65 3.92 9.48
C LYS A 74 13.07 4.44 9.67
N GLU A 75 13.42 4.87 10.88
CA GLU A 75 14.78 5.28 11.21
C GLU A 75 15.76 4.12 11.05
N PHE A 76 15.42 2.94 11.57
CA PHE A 76 16.21 1.72 11.47
C PHE A 76 16.54 1.40 10.02
N GLU A 77 15.51 1.30 9.16
CA GLU A 77 15.69 0.98 7.74
C GLU A 77 16.57 2.01 7.03
N THR A 78 16.36 3.31 7.32
CA THR A 78 17.15 4.40 6.72
C THR A 78 18.63 4.30 7.10
N VAL A 79 18.94 4.00 8.37
CA VAL A 79 20.34 3.89 8.80
C VAL A 79 20.96 2.59 8.31
N TYR A 80 20.19 1.50 8.28
CA TYR A 80 20.63 0.20 7.79
C TYR A 80 21.02 0.26 6.31
N GLU A 81 20.19 0.90 5.48
CA GLU A 81 20.48 1.13 4.05
C GLU A 81 21.73 2.00 3.85
N LYS A 82 21.91 3.06 4.64
CA LYS A 82 23.11 3.91 4.58
C LYS A 82 24.41 3.18 4.93
N LYS A 83 24.34 2.11 5.71
CA LYS A 83 25.49 1.29 6.09
C LYS A 83 25.82 0.21 5.06
N ASP A 84 25.00 0.07 4.01
CA ASP A 84 25.14 -0.95 2.97
C ASP A 84 25.20 -2.38 3.56
N PHE A 85 24.46 -2.61 4.64
CA PHE A 85 24.36 -3.94 5.22
C PHE A 85 23.40 -4.82 4.42
N PRO A 86 23.72 -6.12 4.27
CA PRO A 86 22.81 -7.06 3.62
C PRO A 86 21.51 -7.14 4.41
N LYS A 87 20.35 -7.26 3.74
CA LYS A 87 19.06 -7.53 4.39
C LYS A 87 18.99 -8.96 4.94
N SER A 88 19.77 -9.18 6.00
CA SER A 88 20.07 -10.44 6.66
C SER A 88 18.87 -11.02 7.40
N VAL A 89 19.04 -12.24 7.92
CA VAL A 89 18.01 -12.89 8.75
C VAL A 89 17.74 -12.05 10.01
N SER A 90 18.77 -11.49 10.62
CA SER A 90 18.68 -10.61 11.79
C SER A 90 17.84 -9.36 11.52
N TYR A 91 18.07 -8.71 10.36
CA TYR A 91 17.29 -7.54 9.94
C TYR A 91 15.79 -7.85 9.85
N ARG A 92 15.44 -8.99 9.22
CA ARG A 92 14.05 -9.41 9.05
C ARG A 92 13.42 -9.78 10.39
N ALA A 93 14.12 -10.56 11.21
CA ALA A 93 13.65 -10.97 12.53
C ALA A 93 13.30 -9.79 13.44
N ALA A 94 14.15 -8.75 13.48
CA ALA A 94 13.88 -7.55 14.27
C ALA A 94 12.72 -6.72 13.69
N LYS A 95 12.62 -6.63 12.37
CA LYS A 95 11.49 -5.96 11.72
C LYS A 95 10.17 -6.66 12.03
N ASP A 96 10.15 -7.98 11.97
CA ASP A 96 8.98 -8.80 12.26
C ASP A 96 8.49 -8.62 13.71
N SER A 97 9.40 -8.62 14.69
CA SER A 97 9.01 -8.43 16.10
C SER A 97 8.43 -7.04 16.34
N VAL A 98 9.00 -5.99 15.74
CA VAL A 98 8.51 -4.61 15.83
C VAL A 98 7.14 -4.45 15.14
N LEU A 99 6.93 -5.11 14.00
CA LEU A 99 5.63 -5.07 13.30
C LEU A 99 4.54 -5.84 14.07
N LYS A 100 4.88 -6.98 14.67
CA LYS A 100 3.96 -7.73 15.56
C LYS A 100 3.54 -6.90 16.76
N GLU A 101 4.49 -6.28 17.45
CA GLU A 101 4.19 -5.37 18.56
C GLU A 101 3.34 -4.18 18.08
N SER A 102 3.63 -3.61 16.90
CA SER A 102 2.82 -2.52 16.34
C SER A 102 1.37 -2.95 16.07
N ALA A 103 1.16 -4.18 15.59
CA ALA A 103 -0.17 -4.76 15.40
C ALA A 103 -0.90 -5.02 16.73
N ASP A 104 -0.19 -5.48 17.76
CA ASP A 104 -0.75 -5.66 19.10
C ASP A 104 -1.15 -4.32 19.74
N GLN A 105 -0.31 -3.30 19.61
CA GLN A 105 -0.66 -1.95 20.03
C GLN A 105 -1.88 -1.42 19.26
N PHE A 106 -2.01 -1.69 17.96
CA PHE A 106 -3.23 -1.36 17.22
C PHE A 106 -4.48 -2.05 17.79
N ARG A 107 -4.41 -3.33 18.17
CA ARG A 107 -5.52 -4.04 18.83
C ARG A 107 -5.87 -3.42 20.18
N ILE A 108 -4.88 -2.94 20.93
CA ILE A 108 -5.09 -2.20 22.19
C ILE A 108 -5.85 -0.90 21.93
N ILE A 109 -5.49 -0.15 20.89
CA ILE A 109 -6.18 1.09 20.50
C ILE A 109 -7.66 0.82 20.24
N LEU A 110 -7.97 -0.20 19.43
CA LEU A 110 -9.36 -0.54 19.12
C LEU A 110 -10.19 -0.86 20.37
N ARG A 111 -9.59 -1.52 21.36
CA ARG A 111 -10.26 -1.90 22.62
C ARG A 111 -10.40 -0.74 23.61
N LYS A 112 -9.36 0.10 23.74
CA LYS A 112 -9.28 1.13 24.81
C LYS A 112 -9.69 2.53 24.33
N GLU A 113 -9.29 2.93 23.13
CA GLU A 113 -9.44 4.30 22.63
C GLU A 113 -10.50 4.42 21.51
N GLY A 114 -10.73 3.33 20.78
CA GLY A 114 -11.62 3.26 19.63
C GLY A 114 -10.99 3.80 18.33
N LEU A 115 -11.55 3.41 17.19
CA LEU A 115 -10.96 3.67 15.86
C LEU A 115 -10.77 5.16 15.52
N GLN A 116 -11.60 6.06 16.07
CA GLN A 116 -11.51 7.50 15.80
C GLN A 116 -10.27 8.16 16.41
N SER A 117 -9.58 7.49 17.33
CA SER A 117 -8.32 7.97 17.92
C SER A 117 -7.13 7.88 16.94
N LEU A 118 -7.26 7.09 15.87
CA LEU A 118 -6.20 6.81 14.91
C LEU A 118 -6.32 7.62 13.62
N PRO A 119 -5.24 8.30 13.20
CA PRO A 119 -5.13 8.81 11.85
C PRO A 119 -5.15 7.68 10.82
N ALA A 120 -5.85 7.88 9.70
CA ALA A 120 -5.84 6.93 8.59
C ALA A 120 -4.44 6.71 8.02
N SER A 121 -3.54 7.70 8.14
CA SER A 121 -2.14 7.58 7.73
C SER A 121 -1.36 6.57 8.57
N THR A 122 -1.58 6.50 9.88
CA THR A 122 -0.92 5.52 10.76
C THR A 122 -1.35 4.10 10.40
N VAL A 123 -2.65 3.89 10.16
CA VAL A 123 -3.17 2.60 9.70
C VAL A 123 -2.64 2.23 8.32
N SER A 124 -2.59 3.20 7.40
CA SER A 124 -2.06 3.00 6.05
C SER A 124 -0.58 2.64 6.08
N GLU A 125 0.19 3.23 6.99
CA GLU A 125 1.60 2.91 7.16
C GLU A 125 1.78 1.50 7.69
N LEU A 126 1.09 1.12 8.76
CA LEU A 126 1.19 -0.23 9.32
C LEU A 126 0.79 -1.31 8.29
N ALA A 127 -0.35 -1.13 7.61
CA ALA A 127 -0.80 -2.07 6.59
C ALA A 127 0.19 -2.21 5.43
N TYR A 128 0.77 -1.09 4.96
CA TYR A 128 1.81 -1.12 3.93
C TYR A 128 3.05 -1.91 4.38
N ARG A 129 3.52 -1.70 5.62
CA ARG A 129 4.70 -2.40 6.13
C ARG A 129 4.49 -3.91 6.23
N LEU A 130 3.30 -4.34 6.67
CA LEU A 130 2.95 -5.76 6.73
C LEU A 130 2.89 -6.38 5.34
N LEU A 131 2.31 -5.70 4.35
CA LEU A 131 2.29 -6.16 2.96
C LEU A 131 3.70 -6.31 2.36
N MET A 132 4.60 -5.36 2.64
CA MET A 132 6.00 -5.43 2.21
C MET A 132 6.70 -6.67 2.77
N GLU A 133 6.42 -7.05 4.02
CA GLU A 133 6.96 -8.27 4.66
C GLU A 133 6.17 -9.54 4.33
N ASN A 134 5.18 -9.46 3.44
CA ASN A 134 4.33 -10.59 3.05
C ASN A 134 3.44 -11.14 4.17
N ASP A 135 3.21 -10.37 5.23
CA ASP A 135 2.23 -10.68 6.27
C ASP A 135 0.84 -10.18 5.84
N VAL A 136 0.27 -10.88 4.86
CA VAL A 136 -1.03 -10.57 4.28
C VAL A 136 -2.16 -10.74 5.30
N GLU A 137 -2.04 -11.72 6.20
CA GLU A 137 -3.07 -12.03 7.20
C GLU A 137 -3.21 -10.89 8.21
N SER A 138 -2.11 -10.46 8.82
CA SER A 138 -2.13 -9.33 9.76
C SER A 138 -2.56 -8.03 9.07
N ALA A 139 -2.09 -7.79 7.84
CA ALA A 139 -2.52 -6.63 7.05
C ALA A 139 -4.04 -6.63 6.83
N ALA A 140 -4.61 -7.79 6.44
CA ALA A 140 -6.03 -7.95 6.22
C ALA A 140 -6.85 -7.76 7.51
N GLU A 141 -6.36 -8.25 8.65
CA GLU A 141 -6.98 -8.01 9.97
C GLU A 141 -7.04 -6.52 10.29
N ILE A 142 -5.90 -5.82 10.21
CA ILE A 142 -5.82 -4.38 10.50
C ILE A 142 -6.73 -3.56 9.58
N LEU A 143 -6.75 -3.88 8.29
CA LEU A 143 -7.59 -3.18 7.30
C LEU A 143 -9.08 -3.45 7.52
N ARG A 144 -9.46 -4.67 7.89
CA ARG A 144 -10.85 -5.02 8.23
C ARG A 144 -11.30 -4.28 9.49
N ASP A 145 -10.47 -4.27 10.52
CA ASP A 145 -10.81 -3.69 11.82
C ASP A 145 -10.74 -2.15 11.80
N SER A 146 -10.14 -1.57 10.76
CA SER A 146 -10.16 -0.14 10.44
C SER A 146 -11.20 0.26 9.39
N ALA A 147 -12.15 -0.62 9.10
CA ALA A 147 -13.26 -0.33 8.18
C ALA A 147 -13.98 0.97 8.58
N GLY A 148 -14.10 1.89 7.61
CA GLY A 148 -14.67 3.23 7.82
C GLY A 148 -13.64 4.36 7.77
N LEU A 149 -12.34 4.07 7.89
CA LEU A 149 -11.28 5.05 7.59
C LEU A 149 -10.98 5.17 6.08
N GLU A 150 -11.36 4.17 5.28
CA GLU A 150 -11.15 4.12 3.82
C GLU A 150 -11.78 5.30 3.04
N ARG A 151 -12.80 5.94 3.61
CA ARG A 151 -13.37 7.16 3.03
C ARG A 151 -12.40 8.35 3.03
N PHE A 152 -11.39 8.30 3.91
CA PHE A 152 -10.38 9.34 4.10
C PHE A 152 -9.03 8.99 3.48
N SER A 153 -8.82 7.74 3.06
CA SER A 153 -7.54 7.28 2.47
C SER A 153 -7.79 6.30 1.32
N PRO A 154 -7.50 6.69 0.06
CA PRO A 154 -7.47 5.79 -1.09
C PRO A 154 -6.47 4.62 -0.90
N GLU A 155 -5.38 4.85 -0.16
CA GLU A 155 -4.37 3.82 0.12
C GLU A 155 -4.92 2.66 0.94
N LEU A 156 -5.75 2.92 1.96
CA LEU A 156 -6.38 1.84 2.74
C LEU A 156 -7.24 0.93 1.85
N LEU A 157 -7.99 1.54 0.93
CA LEU A 157 -8.80 0.81 -0.03
C LEU A 157 -7.93 -0.03 -0.98
N PHE A 158 -6.80 0.54 -1.42
CA PHE A 158 -5.84 -0.14 -2.27
C PHE A 158 -5.15 -1.31 -1.58
N PHE A 159 -4.72 -1.18 -0.33
CA PHE A 159 -4.12 -2.28 0.42
C PHE A 159 -5.13 -3.38 0.72
N ARG A 160 -6.39 -3.01 0.95
CA ARG A 160 -7.47 -3.99 1.11
C ARG A 160 -7.76 -4.73 -0.19
N ALA A 161 -7.63 -4.06 -1.33
CA ALA A 161 -7.69 -4.68 -2.65
C ALA A 161 -6.62 -5.77 -2.81
N GLU A 162 -5.37 -5.44 -2.46
CA GLU A 162 -4.26 -6.37 -2.51
C GLU A 162 -4.47 -7.57 -1.57
N CYS A 163 -4.86 -7.32 -0.32
CA CYS A 163 -5.15 -8.39 0.64
C CYS A 163 -6.27 -9.30 0.15
N ALA A 164 -7.36 -8.73 -0.40
CA ALA A 164 -8.47 -9.50 -0.93
C ALA A 164 -8.04 -10.39 -2.10
N TYR A 165 -7.23 -9.84 -3.01
CA TYR A 165 -6.69 -10.60 -4.14
C TYR A 165 -5.80 -11.75 -3.67
N LEU A 166 -4.80 -11.47 -2.82
CA LEU A 166 -3.85 -12.47 -2.33
C LEU A 166 -4.50 -13.56 -1.45
N SER A 167 -5.65 -13.24 -0.83
CA SER A 167 -6.44 -14.22 -0.07
C SER A 167 -7.38 -15.06 -0.94
N GLY A 168 -7.29 -14.95 -2.27
CA GLY A 168 -8.11 -15.71 -3.23
C GLY A 168 -9.46 -15.10 -3.60
N ASN A 169 -9.78 -13.90 -3.10
CA ASN A 169 -10.98 -13.16 -3.52
C ASN A 169 -10.64 -12.15 -4.62
N GLU A 170 -10.18 -12.68 -5.75
CA GLU A 170 -9.62 -11.90 -6.87
C GLU A 170 -10.61 -10.87 -7.43
N SER A 171 -11.89 -11.25 -7.63
CA SER A 171 -12.93 -10.37 -8.16
C SER A 171 -13.16 -9.16 -7.25
N GLN A 172 -13.29 -9.39 -5.94
CA GLN A 172 -13.40 -8.30 -4.98
C GLN A 172 -12.12 -7.45 -4.93
N GLY A 173 -10.94 -8.07 -5.00
CA GLY A 173 -9.67 -7.35 -5.06
C GLY A 173 -9.61 -6.40 -6.26
N LEU A 174 -9.92 -6.88 -7.47
CA LEU A 174 -9.92 -6.05 -8.68
C LEU A 174 -10.94 -4.92 -8.63
N LEU A 175 -12.11 -5.15 -8.04
CA LEU A 175 -13.11 -4.11 -7.82
C LEU A 175 -12.60 -3.02 -6.87
N LEU A 176 -11.98 -3.40 -5.75
CA LEU A 176 -11.42 -2.45 -4.78
C LEU A 176 -10.23 -1.67 -5.36
N TYR A 177 -9.38 -2.33 -6.16
CA TYR A 177 -8.31 -1.66 -6.89
C TYR A 177 -8.86 -0.57 -7.79
N ARG A 178 -9.85 -0.93 -8.61
CA ARG A 178 -10.51 0.01 -9.51
C ARG A 178 -11.05 1.23 -8.76
N ASP A 179 -11.71 1.02 -7.62
CA ASP A 179 -12.23 2.11 -6.80
C ASP A 179 -11.11 2.97 -6.18
N ALA A 180 -10.01 2.36 -5.71
CA ALA A 180 -8.88 3.09 -5.15
C ALA A 180 -8.18 3.98 -6.19
N PHE A 181 -7.92 3.43 -7.38
CA PHE A 181 -7.41 4.22 -8.51
C PHE A 181 -8.40 5.31 -8.92
N LEU A 182 -9.71 5.02 -8.99
CA LEU A 182 -10.69 6.04 -9.34
C LEU A 182 -10.71 7.20 -8.34
N LYS A 183 -10.34 7.00 -7.07
CA LYS A 183 -10.22 8.11 -6.10
C LYS A 183 -9.00 8.97 -6.33
N ASP A 184 -7.80 8.40 -6.28
CA ASP A 184 -6.56 9.14 -6.47
C ASP A 184 -5.38 8.18 -6.76
N PRO A 185 -4.99 7.98 -8.02
CA PRO A 185 -3.88 7.11 -8.37
C PRO A 185 -2.55 7.57 -7.80
N SER A 186 -2.35 8.89 -7.69
CA SER A 186 -1.05 9.49 -7.36
C SER A 186 -0.61 9.18 -5.92
N SER A 187 -1.55 9.04 -4.98
CA SER A 187 -1.25 8.70 -3.58
C SER A 187 -0.89 7.23 -3.36
N LEU A 188 -1.16 6.34 -4.31
CA LEU A 188 -1.03 4.89 -4.10
C LEU A 188 0.43 4.42 -4.11
N ARG A 189 0.80 3.57 -3.16
CA ARG A 189 2.12 2.92 -3.09
C ARG A 189 2.10 1.60 -3.84
N LEU A 190 2.76 1.55 -4.99
CA LEU A 190 2.68 0.44 -5.95
C LEU A 190 3.70 -0.68 -5.67
N ASP A 191 4.71 -0.39 -4.88
CA ASP A 191 5.83 -1.28 -4.56
C ASP A 191 5.46 -2.46 -3.67
N CYS A 192 4.29 -2.42 -3.03
CA CYS A 192 3.75 -3.54 -2.27
C CYS A 192 2.87 -4.50 -3.10
N ILE A 193 2.66 -4.24 -4.40
CA ILE A 193 1.82 -5.07 -5.28
C ILE A 193 2.52 -6.40 -5.59
N LYS A 194 1.81 -7.48 -5.35
CA LYS A 194 2.11 -8.88 -5.70
C LYS A 194 0.98 -9.51 -6.51
N SER A 195 -0.22 -8.91 -6.55
CA SER A 195 -1.29 -9.35 -7.45
C SER A 195 -0.85 -9.33 -8.92
N GLU A 196 -1.03 -10.47 -9.60
CA GLU A 196 -0.52 -10.69 -10.95
C GLU A 196 -1.08 -9.70 -12.00
N PRO A 197 -2.38 -9.37 -12.03
CA PRO A 197 -2.92 -8.52 -13.09
C PRO A 197 -2.39 -7.09 -13.02
N ILE A 198 -2.18 -6.58 -11.80
CA ILE A 198 -1.68 -5.23 -11.58
C ILE A 198 -0.16 -5.18 -11.74
N SER A 199 0.57 -6.19 -11.24
CA SER A 199 2.03 -6.28 -11.48
C SER A 199 2.36 -6.42 -12.97
N LYS A 200 1.62 -7.21 -13.75
CA LYS A 200 1.78 -7.26 -15.22
C LYS A 200 1.46 -5.93 -15.90
N ALA A 201 0.45 -5.19 -15.42
CA ALA A 201 0.17 -3.85 -15.92
C ALA A 201 1.32 -2.88 -15.62
N LEU A 202 1.92 -2.97 -14.43
CA LEU A 202 3.11 -2.20 -14.06
C LEU A 202 4.29 -2.53 -14.97
N GLU A 203 4.58 -3.81 -15.18
CA GLU A 203 5.67 -4.26 -16.05
C GLU A 203 5.49 -3.73 -17.47
N ALA A 204 4.28 -3.86 -18.04
CA ALA A 204 3.96 -3.40 -19.38
C ALA A 204 4.19 -1.88 -19.57
N LEU A 205 3.93 -1.08 -18.53
CA LEU A 205 4.01 0.39 -18.60
C LEU A 205 5.35 0.95 -18.08
N SER A 206 6.12 0.16 -17.32
CA SER A 206 7.33 0.63 -16.61
C SER A 206 8.42 1.23 -17.53
N GLY A 207 8.48 0.80 -18.80
CA GLY A 207 9.40 1.34 -19.81
C GLY A 207 8.89 2.59 -20.55
N GLU A 208 7.60 2.91 -20.43
CA GLU A 208 6.95 4.00 -21.18
C GLU A 208 7.01 5.34 -20.44
N PHE A 209 7.06 5.31 -19.10
CA PHE A 209 6.96 6.50 -18.26
C PHE A 209 8.21 6.73 -17.41
N ARG A 210 8.82 7.90 -17.57
CA ARG A 210 9.93 8.34 -16.68
C ARG A 210 9.42 8.86 -15.34
N ASP A 211 8.27 9.55 -15.32
CA ASP A 211 7.64 10.02 -14.09
C ASP A 211 6.76 8.92 -13.49
N LYS A 212 7.03 8.58 -12.22
CA LYS A 212 6.24 7.61 -11.46
C LYS A 212 4.79 8.05 -11.26
N ASN A 213 4.52 9.36 -11.21
CA ASN A 213 3.15 9.85 -11.08
C ASN A 213 2.36 9.65 -12.37
N ASP A 214 2.96 9.88 -13.53
CA ASP A 214 2.32 9.59 -14.82
C ASP A 214 2.05 8.08 -14.95
N LEU A 215 3.01 7.24 -14.56
CA LEU A 215 2.80 5.78 -14.50
C LEU A 215 1.58 5.41 -13.64
N LYS A 216 1.47 6.00 -12.43
CA LYS A 216 0.32 5.77 -11.54
C LYS A 216 -1.02 6.12 -12.21
N GLU A 217 -1.07 7.22 -12.95
CA GLU A 217 -2.27 7.65 -13.68
C GLU A 217 -2.58 6.77 -14.90
N ALA A 218 -1.56 6.19 -15.54
CA ALA A 218 -1.68 5.32 -16.70
C ALA A 218 -2.22 3.92 -16.38
N ILE A 219 -1.79 3.32 -15.26
CA ILE A 219 -2.17 1.97 -14.84
C ILE A 219 -3.69 1.72 -14.90
N PRO A 220 -4.55 2.53 -14.25
CA PRO A 220 -5.98 2.25 -14.27
C PRO A 220 -6.59 2.39 -15.68
N VAL A 221 -6.06 3.26 -16.53
CA VAL A 221 -6.50 3.37 -17.93
C VAL A 221 -6.16 2.11 -18.71
N TYR A 222 -4.93 1.60 -18.55
CA TYR A 222 -4.51 0.34 -19.14
C TYR A 222 -5.36 -0.83 -18.63
N CYS A 223 -5.59 -0.93 -17.33
CA CYS A 223 -6.41 -1.98 -16.73
C CYS A 223 -7.87 -1.94 -17.23
N LEU A 224 -8.44 -0.76 -17.43
CA LEU A 224 -9.76 -0.59 -18.03
C LEU A 224 -9.77 -1.01 -19.51
N GLU A 225 -8.76 -0.62 -20.29
CA GLU A 225 -8.67 -0.97 -21.71
C GLU A 225 -8.49 -2.48 -21.92
N LYS A 226 -7.65 -3.13 -21.10
CA LYS A 226 -7.37 -4.57 -21.20
C LYS A 226 -8.47 -5.45 -20.60
N GLY A 227 -9.50 -4.87 -20.00
CA GLY A 227 -10.56 -5.63 -19.33
C GLY A 227 -10.15 -6.27 -18.01
N ILE A 228 -9.04 -5.83 -17.41
CA ILE A 228 -8.62 -6.27 -16.06
C ILE A 228 -9.62 -5.74 -15.03
N PHE A 229 -10.02 -4.47 -15.15
CA PHE A 229 -11.08 -3.86 -14.34
C PHE A 229 -12.48 -4.10 -14.94
N ARG A 230 -12.85 -5.37 -15.05
CA ARG A 230 -14.17 -5.80 -15.54
C ARG A 230 -15.27 -5.73 -14.48
N GLU A 231 -14.90 -5.86 -13.21
CA GLU A 231 -15.87 -5.85 -12.11
C GLU A 231 -16.46 -4.45 -11.93
N ILE A 232 -17.78 -4.40 -11.77
CA ILE A 232 -18.56 -3.17 -11.68
C ILE A 232 -19.47 -3.27 -10.47
N ARG A 233 -19.38 -2.29 -9.57
CA ARG A 233 -20.36 -2.11 -8.49
C ARG A 233 -21.43 -1.11 -8.87
N LYS A 234 -22.57 -1.21 -8.20
CA LYS A 234 -23.60 -0.19 -8.25
C LYS A 234 -23.10 1.07 -7.52
N MET A 235 -23.20 2.21 -8.19
CA MET A 235 -22.95 3.52 -7.61
C MET A 235 -24.26 4.17 -7.16
N SER A 236 -24.19 4.96 -6.09
CA SER A 236 -25.29 5.82 -5.64
C SER A 236 -25.42 7.07 -6.51
N GLU A 237 -26.57 7.73 -6.48
CA GLU A 237 -26.81 8.96 -7.27
C GLU A 237 -25.82 10.05 -6.89
N LYS A 238 -25.53 10.18 -5.59
CA LYS A 238 -24.55 11.12 -5.05
C LYS A 238 -23.14 10.90 -5.60
N GLU A 239 -22.70 9.64 -5.71
CA GLU A 239 -21.39 9.32 -6.31
C GLU A 239 -21.36 9.66 -7.79
N ILE A 240 -22.43 9.37 -8.53
CA ILE A 240 -22.55 9.71 -9.95
C ILE A 240 -22.48 11.23 -10.14
N ASP A 241 -23.19 12.01 -9.34
CA ASP A 241 -23.16 13.47 -9.42
C ASP A 241 -21.78 14.04 -9.05
N GLN A 242 -21.09 13.46 -8.05
CA GLN A 242 -19.72 13.85 -7.71
C GLN A 242 -18.76 13.60 -8.88
N LEU A 243 -18.84 12.44 -9.53
CA LEU A 243 -18.03 12.12 -10.71
C LEU A 243 -18.32 13.05 -11.89
N ARG A 244 -19.59 13.43 -12.11
CA ARG A 244 -19.96 14.42 -13.15
C ARG A 244 -19.35 15.80 -12.87
N GLN A 245 -19.45 16.27 -11.63
CA GLN A 245 -18.86 17.56 -11.22
C GLN A 245 -17.33 17.54 -11.39
N GLU A 246 -16.67 16.44 -10.99
CA GLU A 246 -15.23 16.28 -11.19
C GLU A 246 -14.86 16.26 -12.68
N LEU A 247 -15.60 15.53 -13.52
CA LEU A 247 -15.39 15.49 -14.96
C LEU A 247 -15.51 16.88 -15.60
N SER A 248 -16.52 17.66 -15.22
CA SER A 248 -16.68 19.05 -15.69
C SER A 248 -15.48 19.90 -15.29
N ARG A 249 -15.06 19.83 -14.02
CA ARG A 249 -13.89 20.58 -13.52
C ARG A 249 -12.60 20.21 -14.26
N LEU A 250 -12.41 18.93 -14.55
CA LEU A 250 -11.24 18.44 -15.30
C LEU A 250 -11.27 18.91 -16.76
N LYS A 251 -12.44 18.91 -17.40
CA LYS A 251 -12.64 19.44 -18.75
C LYS A 251 -12.27 20.93 -18.84
N ASP A 252 -12.73 21.73 -17.88
CA ASP A 252 -12.37 23.15 -17.80
C ASP A 252 -10.86 23.33 -17.59
N SER A 253 -10.28 22.52 -16.69
CA SER A 253 -8.85 22.53 -16.42
C SER A 253 -8.01 22.17 -17.65
N LEU A 254 -8.45 21.20 -18.44
CA LEU A 254 -7.80 20.78 -19.70
C LEU A 254 -7.82 21.90 -20.75
N SER A 255 -8.91 22.68 -20.80
CA SER A 255 -9.02 23.81 -21.73
C SER A 255 -8.10 24.98 -21.37
N LEU A 256 -7.86 25.19 -20.07
CA LEU A 256 -7.07 26.30 -19.52
C LEU A 256 -5.59 25.98 -19.36
N ARG A 257 -5.24 24.72 -19.07
CA ARG A 257 -3.87 24.28 -18.74
C ARG A 257 -3.39 23.26 -19.77
N LYS A 258 -2.69 23.74 -20.81
CA LYS A 258 -1.96 22.88 -21.76
C LYS A 258 -0.52 22.66 -21.26
N GLY A 259 0.04 21.47 -21.49
CA GLY A 259 1.40 21.13 -21.10
C GLY A 259 1.47 19.99 -20.08
N ILE A 260 2.30 20.14 -19.04
CA ILE A 260 2.76 19.05 -18.16
C ILE A 260 1.63 18.25 -17.50
N HIS A 261 0.49 18.87 -17.18
CA HIS A 261 -0.63 18.18 -16.52
C HIS A 261 -1.65 17.55 -17.48
N GLU A 262 -1.49 17.75 -18.78
CA GLU A 262 -2.47 17.32 -19.78
C GLU A 262 -2.69 15.80 -19.74
N PHE A 263 -1.61 15.03 -19.67
CA PHE A 263 -1.66 13.57 -19.62
C PHE A 263 -2.45 13.07 -18.41
N LYS A 264 -2.06 13.52 -17.20
CA LYS A 264 -2.75 13.17 -15.95
C LYS A 264 -4.23 13.53 -16.00
N ILE A 265 -4.59 14.73 -16.48
CA ILE A 265 -6.00 15.14 -16.60
C ILE A 265 -6.77 14.21 -17.54
N LYS A 266 -6.20 13.86 -18.70
CA LYS A 266 -6.84 12.93 -19.65
C LYS A 266 -7.04 11.55 -19.04
N CYS A 267 -6.03 10.98 -18.37
CA CYS A 267 -6.14 9.69 -17.69
C CYS A 267 -7.26 9.68 -16.66
N ARG A 268 -7.36 10.73 -15.84
CA ARG A 268 -8.44 10.89 -14.85
C ARG A 268 -9.80 11.00 -15.50
N MET A 269 -9.93 11.80 -16.57
CA MET A 269 -11.18 11.93 -17.31
C MET A 269 -11.61 10.58 -17.93
N ILE A 270 -10.68 9.78 -18.48
CA ILE A 270 -10.98 8.45 -19.03
C ILE A 270 -11.51 7.52 -17.94
N GLN A 271 -10.87 7.47 -16.76
CA GLN A 271 -11.33 6.67 -15.62
C GLN A 271 -12.77 7.03 -15.21
N ILE A 272 -13.04 8.33 -15.06
CA ILE A 272 -14.37 8.83 -14.69
C ILE A 272 -15.41 8.52 -15.77
N CYS A 273 -15.07 8.73 -17.05
CA CYS A 273 -15.96 8.38 -18.15
C CYS A 273 -16.31 6.89 -18.12
N CYS A 274 -15.32 6.01 -17.91
CA CYS A 274 -15.56 4.56 -17.79
C CYS A 274 -16.45 4.21 -16.59
N ALA A 275 -16.28 4.87 -15.44
CA ALA A 275 -17.16 4.67 -14.29
C ALA A 275 -18.62 5.08 -14.60
N LEU A 276 -18.82 6.26 -15.19
CA LEU A 276 -20.16 6.75 -15.58
C LEU A 276 -20.81 5.90 -16.69
N LEU A 277 -20.02 5.33 -17.60
CA LEU A 277 -20.50 4.39 -18.60
C LEU A 277 -21.00 3.09 -17.99
N ASP A 278 -20.34 2.62 -16.95
CA ASP A 278 -20.67 1.37 -16.29
C ASP A 278 -21.87 1.51 -15.32
N SER A 279 -22.25 2.75 -14.94
CA SER A 279 -23.40 3.02 -14.06
C SER A 279 -24.77 2.98 -14.75
N ARG A 280 -24.84 2.54 -16.01
CA ARG A 280 -26.04 2.54 -16.91
C ARG A 280 -27.25 1.73 -16.44
N THR A 281 -27.28 1.27 -15.20
CA THR A 281 -28.35 0.46 -14.63
C THR A 281 -29.74 1.12 -14.59
N SER A 282 -29.89 2.42 -14.88
CA SER A 282 -31.21 3.09 -14.96
C SER A 282 -31.31 4.06 -16.14
N LEU A 283 -32.54 4.32 -16.61
CA LEU A 283 -32.86 5.31 -17.65
C LEU A 283 -32.35 6.72 -17.29
N TYR A 284 -32.36 7.07 -16.00
CA TYR A 284 -31.89 8.36 -15.50
C TYR A 284 -30.38 8.58 -15.77
N TYR A 285 -29.59 7.51 -15.80
CA TYR A 285 -28.16 7.59 -16.08
C TYR A 285 -27.81 7.44 -17.57
N ALA A 286 -28.81 7.23 -18.43
CA ALA A 286 -28.58 7.07 -19.86
C ALA A 286 -27.97 8.33 -20.49
N GLU A 287 -28.45 9.52 -20.13
CA GLU A 287 -27.90 10.79 -20.63
C GLU A 287 -26.47 11.02 -20.15
N THR A 288 -26.23 10.86 -18.85
CA THR A 288 -24.89 10.95 -18.24
C THR A 288 -23.91 10.01 -18.94
N ALA A 289 -24.32 8.78 -19.19
CA ALA A 289 -23.47 7.80 -19.85
C ALA A 289 -23.28 8.06 -21.36
N GLN A 290 -24.21 8.74 -22.02
CA GLN A 290 -24.02 9.21 -23.40
C GLN A 290 -23.04 10.38 -23.44
N GLU A 291 -23.14 11.33 -22.51
CA GLU A 291 -22.20 12.43 -22.39
C GLU A 291 -20.78 11.92 -22.11
N ALA A 292 -20.62 11.04 -21.12
CA ALA A 292 -19.35 10.39 -20.81
C ALA A 292 -18.76 9.66 -22.02
N LYS A 293 -19.59 8.98 -22.82
CA LYS A 293 -19.16 8.35 -24.07
C LYS A 293 -18.59 9.36 -25.06
N ARG A 294 -19.30 10.47 -25.32
CA ARG A 294 -18.85 11.50 -26.26
C ARG A 294 -17.52 12.12 -25.82
N ILE A 295 -17.37 12.35 -24.51
CA ILE A 295 -16.11 12.86 -23.96
C ILE A 295 -15.00 11.83 -24.14
N LEU A 296 -15.23 10.56 -23.79
CA LEU A 296 -14.26 9.49 -23.98
C LEU A 296 -13.81 9.36 -25.45
N ASP A 297 -14.76 9.35 -26.39
CA ASP A 297 -14.48 9.28 -27.84
C ASP A 297 -13.65 10.48 -28.33
N SER A 298 -13.77 11.65 -27.69
CA SER A 298 -12.94 12.83 -27.99
C SER A 298 -11.54 12.78 -27.39
N LEU A 299 -11.37 12.07 -26.26
CA LEU A 299 -10.09 11.94 -25.56
C LEU A 299 -9.22 10.84 -26.16
N ASP A 300 -9.80 9.68 -26.44
CA ASP A 300 -9.14 8.52 -27.00
C ASP A 300 -10.11 7.77 -27.95
N PRO A 301 -10.10 8.13 -29.25
CA PRO A 301 -10.93 7.47 -30.25
C PRO A 301 -10.64 5.96 -30.29
N GLY A 302 -11.70 5.16 -30.17
CA GLY A 302 -11.59 3.70 -30.22
C GLY A 302 -11.40 3.02 -28.86
N PHE A 303 -11.16 3.78 -27.77
CA PHE A 303 -10.94 3.21 -26.44
C PHE A 303 -12.10 2.31 -26.00
N TYR A 304 -13.34 2.76 -26.21
CA TYR A 304 -14.53 2.00 -25.84
C TYR A 304 -14.61 0.65 -26.57
N GLN A 305 -14.22 0.62 -27.85
CA GLN A 305 -14.20 -0.60 -28.65
C GLN A 305 -13.07 -1.54 -28.20
N ARG A 306 -11.86 -1.00 -27.94
CA ARG A 306 -10.72 -1.79 -27.43
C ARG A 306 -11.05 -2.44 -26.07
N ARG A 307 -11.77 -1.70 -25.22
CA ARG A 307 -12.30 -2.17 -23.92
C ARG A 307 -13.40 -3.23 -24.07
N SER A 308 -14.33 -3.07 -25.01
CA SER A 308 -15.50 -3.95 -25.15
C SER A 308 -15.22 -5.23 -25.96
N GLY A 309 -14.20 -5.21 -26.82
CA GLY A 309 -13.93 -6.27 -27.81
C GLY A 309 -13.11 -7.47 -27.31
N ARG A 310 -12.95 -7.65 -25.99
CA ARG A 310 -12.13 -8.72 -25.40
C ARG A 310 -12.87 -9.61 -24.38
N ASN A 311 -14.20 -9.63 -24.44
CA ASN A 311 -15.01 -10.64 -23.72
C ASN A 311 -14.99 -11.98 -24.43
#